data_AF-A0A2N5K574-F1
#
_entry.id   AF-A0A2N5K574-F1
#
_cell.length_a   1.000
_cell.length_b   1.000
_cell.length_c   1.000
_cell.angle_alpha   90.00
_cell.angle_beta   90.00
_cell.angle_gamma   90.00
#
_symmetry.space_group_name_H-M   'P 1'
#
loop_
_entity.id
_entity.type
_entity.pdbx_description
1 polymer ?
#
loop_
_entity_poly.entity_id
_entity_poly.type
_entity_poly.pdbx_seq_one_letter_code
_entity_poly.pdbx_strand_id
1 'polypeptide(L)'
;MKYSFKAHVQAHGFAGDLIISSTTINDLVKSIKLLERAGIQPTTAATQGTGSTPVCPVHQRPMKPSRRPGSFYCSAQVGDGYCQEKARA
;
A
#
# COMPACT_ATOMS: atom_id res chain seq x y z
N MET A 1 -18.63 -13.44 -16.78
CA MET A 1 -17.94 -12.84 -15.62
C MET A 1 -16.83 -11.93 -16.12
N LYS A 2 -16.56 -10.81 -15.45
CA LYS A 2 -15.47 -9.87 -15.81
C LYS A 2 -14.42 -9.93 -14.72
N TYR A 3 -13.17 -10.14 -15.09
CA TYR A 3 -12.03 -10.19 -14.19
C TYR A 3 -11.26 -8.87 -14.30
N SER A 4 -10.91 -8.27 -13.17
CA SER A 4 -10.13 -7.04 -13.11
C SER A 4 -8.90 -7.21 -12.22
N PHE A 5 -7.79 -6.63 -12.67
CA PHE A 5 -6.54 -6.52 -11.94
C PHE A 5 -6.18 -5.04 -11.84
N LYS A 6 -5.93 -4.56 -10.63
CA LYS A 6 -5.48 -3.19 -10.37
C LYS A 6 -4.10 -3.24 -9.71
N ALA A 7 -3.14 -2.52 -10.26
CA ALA A 7 -1.82 -2.37 -9.68
C ALA A 7 -1.32 -0.93 -9.84
N HIS A 8 -0.62 -0.42 -8.83
CA HIS A 8 0.14 0.80 -8.98
C HIS A 8 1.46 0.48 -9.69
N VAL A 9 1.72 1.11 -10.83
CA VAL A 9 2.88 0.83 -11.67
C VAL A 9 3.66 2.11 -11.91
N GLN A 10 4.97 1.97 -12.14
CA GLN A 10 5.82 3.05 -12.61
C GLN A 10 6.45 2.64 -13.94
N ALA A 11 6.29 3.48 -14.96
CA ALA A 11 6.83 3.24 -16.30
C ALA A 11 7.20 4.58 -16.95
N HIS A 12 8.41 4.68 -17.53
CA HIS A 12 8.87 5.86 -18.28
C HIS A 12 8.68 7.20 -17.55
N GLY A 13 8.83 7.23 -16.22
CA GLY A 13 8.66 8.45 -15.41
C GLY A 13 7.21 8.75 -14.98
N PHE A 14 6.23 7.97 -15.44
CA PHE A 14 4.85 8.04 -14.97
C PHE A 14 4.61 7.01 -13.87
N ALA A 15 3.99 7.43 -12.76
CA ALA A 15 3.53 6.55 -11.70
C ALA A 15 2.00 6.68 -11.56
N GLY A 16 1.29 5.56 -11.50
CA GLY A 16 -0.18 5.59 -11.50
C GLY A 16 -0.84 4.22 -11.37
N ASP A 17 -2.16 4.24 -11.21
CA ASP A 17 -2.98 3.04 -11.16
C ASP A 17 -3.26 2.50 -12.57
N LEU A 18 -2.80 1.27 -12.83
CA LEU A 18 -3.14 0.51 -14.02
C LEU A 18 -4.27 -0.48 -13.70
N ILE A 19 -5.37 -0.41 -14.45
CA ILE A 19 -6.50 -1.32 -14.33
C ILE A 19 -6.61 -2.13 -15.63
N ILE A 20 -6.42 -3.45 -15.52
CA ILE A 20 -6.60 -4.40 -16.62
C ILE A 20 -7.91 -5.14 -16.41
N SER A 21 -8.76 -5.17 -17.41
CA SER A 21 -10.03 -5.91 -17.39
C SER A 21 -10.06 -6.96 -18.50
N SER A 22 -10.60 -8.13 -18.21
CA SER A 22 -10.74 -9.25 -19.15
C SER A 22 -12.05 -10.02 -18.91
N THR A 23 -12.53 -10.71 -19.95
CA THR A 23 -13.68 -11.63 -19.86
C THR A 23 -13.28 -13.04 -19.41
N THR A 24 -12.00 -13.40 -19.56
CA THR A 24 -11.45 -14.70 -19.12
C THR A 24 -10.23 -14.52 -18.22
N ILE A 25 -10.02 -15.47 -17.31
CA ILE A 25 -8.83 -15.51 -16.43
C ILE A 25 -7.55 -15.67 -17.25
N ASN A 26 -7.57 -16.52 -18.28
CA ASN A 26 -6.41 -16.77 -19.13
C ASN A 26 -5.92 -15.49 -19.81
N ASP A 27 -6.82 -14.65 -20.31
CA ASP A 27 -6.45 -13.41 -20.98
C ASP A 27 -6.01 -12.32 -19.99
N LEU A 28 -6.53 -12.35 -18.75
CA LEU A 28 -6.01 -11.50 -17.66
C LEU A 28 -4.56 -11.86 -17.34
N VAL A 29 -4.26 -13.16 -17.19
CA VAL A 29 -2.91 -13.64 -16.88
C VAL A 29 -1.93 -13.32 -18.01
N LYS A 30 -2.32 -13.49 -19.27
CA LYS A 30 -1.50 -13.09 -20.42
C LYS A 30 -1.17 -11.60 -20.38
N SER A 31 -2.16 -10.76 -20.09
CA SER A 31 -1.99 -9.30 -20.00
C SER A 31 -1.00 -8.91 -18.90
N ILE A 32 -1.08 -9.55 -17.73
CA ILE A 32 -0.13 -9.32 -16.63
C ILE A 32 1.29 -9.70 -17.04
N LYS A 33 1.48 -10.85 -17.70
CA LYS A 33 2.81 -11.29 -18.21
C LYS A 33 3.41 -10.33 -19.25
N LEU A 34 2.58 -9.60 -20.01
CA LEU A 34 3.07 -8.59 -20.94
C LEU A 34 3.65 -7.37 -20.23
N LEU A 35 3.14 -7.01 -19.04
CA LEU A 35 3.67 -5.90 -18.24
C LEU A 35 5.12 -6.17 -17.81
N GLU A 36 5.39 -7.39 -17.34
CA GLU A 36 6.74 -7.82 -16.96
C GLU A 36 7.73 -7.69 -18.13
N ARG A 37 7.31 -8.13 -19.32
CA ARG A 37 8.13 -8.03 -20.55
C ARG A 37 8.36 -6.59 -21.00
N ALA A 38 7.39 -5.72 -20.76
CA ALA A 38 7.49 -4.30 -21.06
C ALA A 38 8.33 -3.51 -20.04
N GLY A 39 8.89 -4.19 -19.01
CA GLY A 39 9.62 -3.53 -17.93
C GLY A 39 8.72 -2.69 -17.01
N ILE A 40 7.40 -2.86 -17.10
CA ILE A 40 6.43 -2.20 -16.22
C ILE A 40 6.36 -3.02 -14.95
N GLN A 41 7.05 -2.55 -13.91
CA GLN A 41 7.03 -3.22 -12.62
C GLN A 41 5.88 -2.68 -11.75
N PRO A 42 5.14 -3.57 -11.06
CA PRO A 42 4.24 -3.14 -10.01
C PRO A 42 5.10 -2.50 -8.91
N THR A 43 4.88 -1.21 -8.69
CA THR A 43 5.49 -0.54 -7.55
C THR A 43 4.77 -1.01 -6.30
N THR A 44 5.54 -1.43 -5.31
CA THR A 44 5.08 -1.59 -3.92
C THR A 44 4.86 -0.22 -3.29
N ALA A 45 4.24 0.73 -4.01
CA ALA A 45 3.58 1.87 -3.41
C ALA A 45 2.42 1.31 -2.58
N ALA A 46 2.82 0.77 -1.43
CA ALA A 46 2.02 0.37 -0.33
C ALA A 46 1.05 1.51 -0.13
N THR A 47 -0.22 1.22 -0.36
CA THR A 47 -1.31 1.87 0.35
C THR A 47 -1.08 3.37 0.46
N GLN A 48 -1.23 4.11 -0.65
CA GLN A 48 -1.71 5.49 -0.53
C GLN A 48 -3.16 5.43 -0.02
N GLY A 49 -3.31 4.94 1.22
CA GLY A 49 -4.35 5.46 2.08
C GLY A 49 -3.93 6.89 2.33
N THR A 50 -4.65 7.81 1.72
CA THR A 50 -4.71 9.23 2.09
C THR A 50 -5.29 9.41 3.50
N GLY A 51 -4.93 8.53 4.44
CA GLY A 51 -5.11 8.72 5.85
C GLY A 51 -3.85 9.38 6.35
N SER A 52 -3.96 10.64 6.77
CA SER A 52 -2.92 11.32 7.54
C SER A 52 -2.29 10.35 8.52
N THR A 53 -0.96 10.28 8.56
CA THR A 53 -0.26 9.46 9.54
C THR A 53 -0.81 9.82 10.92
N PRO A 54 -1.44 8.89 11.65
CA PRO A 54 -2.14 9.24 12.87
C PRO A 54 -1.14 9.74 13.91
N VAL A 55 -1.52 10.79 14.63
CA VAL A 55 -0.72 11.38 15.69
C VAL A 55 -1.11 10.71 17.01
N CYS A 56 -0.12 10.32 17.81
CA CYS A 56 -0.39 9.79 19.15
C CYS A 56 -1.00 10.89 20.04
N PRO A 57 -2.17 10.68 20.67
CA PRO A 57 -2.82 11.72 21.48
C PRO A 57 -2.03 12.06 22.75
N VAL A 58 -1.21 11.12 23.24
CA VAL A 58 -0.41 11.28 24.46
C VAL A 58 0.89 12.05 24.19
N HIS A 59 1.57 11.72 23.08
CA HIS A 59 2.92 12.23 22.79
C HIS A 59 2.96 13.26 21.65
N GLN A 60 1.80 13.60 21.08
CA GLN A 60 1.61 14.58 20.01
C GLN A 60 2.64 14.45 18.88
N ARG A 61 2.96 13.20 18.50
CA ARG A 61 3.88 12.90 17.42
C ARG A 61 3.33 11.86 16.45
N PRO A 62 3.78 11.84 15.19
CA PRO A 62 3.36 10.83 14.22
C PRO A 62 3.64 9.41 14.70
N MET A 63 2.65 8.52 14.56
CA MET A 63 2.81 7.09 14.82
C MET A 63 3.56 6.40 13.68
N LYS A 64 4.24 5.28 14.00
CA LYS A 64 4.93 4.46 13.01
C LYS A 64 4.01 3.37 12.45
N PRO A 65 4.11 3.03 11.16
CA PRO A 65 3.37 1.89 10.61
C PRO A 65 3.83 0.58 11.25
N SER A 66 2.89 -0.29 11.55
CA SER A 66 3.13 -1.64 12.04
C SER A 66 3.27 -2.64 10.89
N ARG A 67 3.70 -3.86 11.20
CA ARG A 67 3.78 -4.98 10.23
C ARG A 67 2.42 -5.32 9.62
N ARG A 68 1.32 -5.00 10.30
CA ARG A 68 -0.04 -5.19 9.77
C ARG A 68 -0.43 -3.97 8.92
N PRO A 69 -0.78 -4.15 7.64
CA PRO A 69 -1.19 -3.05 6.76
C PRO A 69 -2.31 -2.21 7.36
N GLY A 70 -2.19 -0.88 7.26
CA GLY A 70 -3.18 0.06 7.79
C GLY A 70 -3.20 0.21 9.31
N SER A 71 -2.24 -0.35 10.05
CA SER A 71 -2.13 -0.14 11.50
C SER A 71 -0.86 0.60 11.87
N PHE A 72 -0.95 1.41 12.93
CA PHE A 72 0.11 2.29 13.40
C PHE A 72 0.30 2.14 14.92
N TYR A 73 1.51 2.38 15.41
CA TYR A 73 1.86 2.32 16.83
C TYR A 73 2.73 3.50 17.25
N CYS A 74 2.62 3.87 18.52
CA CYS A 74 3.42 4.92 19.12
C CYS A 74 4.79 4.38 19.58
N SER A 75 5.89 4.97 19.11
CA SER A 75 7.25 4.53 19.48
C SER A 75 7.89 5.30 20.64
N ALA A 76 7.11 5.94 21.53
CA ALA A 76 7.66 6.61 22.72
C ALA A 76 8.04 5.56 23.72
N GLN A 77 9.15 5.78 24.40
CA GLN A 77 9.40 5.15 25.68
C GLN A 77 8.64 5.91 26.77
N VAL A 78 8.02 5.14 27.67
CA VAL A 78 7.31 5.61 28.85
C VAL A 78 7.74 4.68 30.00
N GLY A 79 8.60 5.17 30.89
CA GLY A 79 9.22 4.34 31.93
C GLY A 79 10.01 3.17 31.34
N ASP A 80 9.76 1.96 31.84
CA ASP A 80 10.43 0.72 31.40
C ASP A 80 9.84 0.14 30.10
N GLY A 81 8.84 0.80 29.50
CA GLY A 81 8.09 0.28 28.36
C GLY A 81 7.92 1.28 27.22
N TYR A 82 7.16 0.86 26.21
CA TYR A 82 6.71 1.74 25.12
C TYR A 82 5.27 2.18 25.34
N CYS A 83 4.92 3.34 24.78
CA CYS A 83 3.56 3.83 24.71
C CYS A 83 2.65 2.82 23.99
N GLN A 84 1.52 2.50 24.62
CA GLN A 84 0.59 1.46 24.13
C GLN A 84 -0.40 1.96 23.08
N GLU A 85 -0.36 3.25 22.75
CA GLU A 85 -1.26 3.87 21.78
C GLU A 85 -1.06 3.31 20.37
N LYS A 86 -2.18 2.96 19.73
CA LYS A 86 -2.26 2.40 18.38
C LYS A 86 -3.39 3.06 17.60
N ALA A 87 -3.22 3.15 16.29
CA ALA A 87 -4.23 3.69 15.40
C ALA A 87 -4.40 2.79 14.16
N ARG A 88 -5.53 2.94 13.48
CA ARG A 88 -5.86 2.21 12.26
C ARG A 88 -6.40 3.17 11.21
N ALA A 89 -5.93 3.03 9.98
CA ALA A 89 -6.47 3.71 8.80
C ALA A 89 -7.53 2.85 8.11
#